data_AF-A0A961SXT8-F1
#
_entry.id   AF-A0A961SXT8-F1
#
_cell.length_a   1.000
_cell.length_b   1.000
_cell.length_c   1.000
_cell.angle_alpha   90.00
_cell.angle_beta   90.00
_cell.angle_gamma   90.00
#
_symmetry.space_group_name_H-M   'P 1'
#
loop_
_entity.id
_entity.type
_entity.pdbx_description
1 polymer ?
#
loop_
_entity_poly.entity_id
_entity_poly.type
_entity_poly.pdbx_seq_one_letter_code
_entity_poly.pdbx_strand_id
1 'polypeptide(L)'
;MQPSSPAPAFPAEFAWKAGFEIELVAPRGKSRRDLANAIAETRSARVQTLFYPQSEVSQAPGVPVFENLVLGFDVIGADGNAIARCVDDLTITHELDFEAPSRKGWYRIISDDPRLIELARLTCDPTARQSVALAPLAKLFATELGHADHDMFRVTDRMGRSIAIAASLPGERERVCELITPPFERDHQGELATLLAQAARLGFTVPQQAATHIHFDATQLKQTASFCRLVEICHRFGEELKTHFRSNPHCRRVGRVPMELVALIRQPGFAKSGWKPAARQLQGLKLSKYSDFNFMNMVHDLPGKDTFEVRILPGSMDAANIAAQGAFFARLLEFCIARDKPVPETFDALLLAIND
;
A
#
# COMPACT_ATOMS: atom_id res chain seq x y z
N MET A 1 9.99 -14.89 -34.60
CA MET A 1 9.61 -14.65 -33.19
C MET A 1 8.86 -15.88 -32.72
N GLN A 2 9.50 -16.74 -31.93
CA GLN A 2 8.80 -17.85 -31.30
C GLN A 2 7.89 -17.31 -30.19
N PRO A 3 6.70 -17.89 -29.97
CA PRO A 3 5.91 -17.58 -28.80
C PRO A 3 6.71 -18.03 -27.57
N SER A 4 6.97 -17.10 -26.64
CA SER A 4 7.48 -17.45 -25.33
C SER A 4 6.49 -18.40 -24.67
N SER A 5 6.99 -19.54 -24.19
CA SER A 5 6.22 -20.49 -23.40
C SER A 5 5.46 -19.74 -22.29
N PRO A 6 4.19 -20.10 -22.02
CA PRO A 6 3.47 -19.53 -20.88
C PRO A 6 4.30 -19.77 -19.61
N ALA A 7 4.41 -18.75 -18.76
CA ALA A 7 5.02 -18.90 -17.45
C ALA A 7 4.43 -20.14 -16.77
N PRO A 8 5.25 -20.97 -16.09
CA PRO A 8 4.76 -22.17 -15.44
C PRO A 8 3.57 -21.80 -14.54
N ALA A 9 2.48 -22.55 -14.67
CA ALA A 9 1.27 -22.34 -13.88
C ALA A 9 1.58 -22.72 -12.42
N PHE A 10 1.98 -21.74 -11.61
CA PHE A 10 2.06 -21.93 -10.17
C PHE A 10 0.64 -22.24 -9.64
N PRO A 11 0.49 -23.22 -8.73
CA PRO A 11 -0.80 -23.46 -8.11
C PRO A 11 -1.26 -22.18 -7.40
N ALA A 12 -2.54 -21.83 -7.53
CA ALA A 12 -3.08 -20.60 -6.96
C ALA A 12 -3.11 -20.62 -5.41
N GLU A 13 -3.01 -21.79 -4.79
CA GLU A 13 -2.83 -21.93 -3.35
C GLU A 13 -1.36 -21.95 -2.95
N PHE A 14 -1.05 -21.23 -1.87
CA PHE A 14 0.25 -21.22 -1.23
C PHE A 14 0.11 -21.08 0.28
N ALA A 15 1.09 -21.60 1.03
CA ALA A 15 1.07 -21.68 2.49
C ALA A 15 1.90 -20.56 3.14
N TRP A 16 1.64 -19.31 2.73
CA TRP A 16 2.25 -18.12 3.33
C TRP A 16 1.19 -17.09 3.63
N LYS A 17 1.22 -16.49 4.82
CA LYS A 17 0.26 -15.45 5.21
C LYS A 17 0.49 -14.17 4.40
N ALA A 18 -0.51 -13.74 3.62
CA ALA A 18 -0.36 -12.60 2.72
C ALA A 18 -1.59 -11.67 2.68
N GLY A 19 -1.34 -10.36 2.71
CA GLY A 19 -2.33 -9.33 2.42
C GLY A 19 -2.12 -8.72 1.04
N PHE A 20 -3.16 -8.11 0.47
CA PHE A 20 -3.15 -7.58 -0.90
C PHE A 20 -3.63 -6.13 -0.92
N GLU A 21 -3.00 -5.33 -1.77
CA GLU A 21 -3.47 -3.99 -2.14
C GLU A 21 -3.74 -3.99 -3.66
N ILE A 22 -4.99 -3.77 -4.04
CA ILE A 22 -5.45 -3.78 -5.45
C ILE A 22 -5.94 -2.39 -5.84
N GLU A 23 -5.25 -1.76 -6.79
CA GLU A 23 -5.58 -0.42 -7.27
C GLU A 23 -6.65 -0.46 -8.38
N LEU A 24 -7.73 0.29 -8.17
CA LEU A 24 -8.93 0.31 -9.00
C LEU A 24 -9.43 1.75 -9.19
N VAL A 25 -10.28 1.96 -10.20
CA VAL A 25 -11.04 3.20 -10.36
C VAL A 25 -12.52 2.90 -10.60
N ALA A 26 -13.38 3.56 -9.83
CA ALA A 26 -14.82 3.48 -9.97
C ALA A 26 -15.29 4.16 -11.27
N PRO A 27 -16.39 3.71 -11.88
CA PRO A 27 -17.03 4.45 -12.95
C PRO A 27 -17.57 5.79 -12.42
N ARG A 28 -17.78 6.76 -13.32
CA ARG A 28 -18.37 8.06 -12.94
C ARG A 28 -19.72 7.87 -12.23
N GLY A 29 -19.96 8.65 -11.18
CA GLY A 29 -21.14 8.53 -10.32
C GLY A 29 -20.99 7.53 -9.17
N LYS A 30 -19.99 6.65 -9.20
CA LYS A 30 -19.61 5.76 -8.10
C LYS A 30 -18.33 6.23 -7.43
N SER A 31 -17.99 5.60 -6.30
CA SER A 31 -16.85 5.96 -5.45
C SER A 31 -16.33 4.73 -4.72
N ARG A 32 -15.14 4.84 -4.11
CA ARG A 32 -14.61 3.80 -3.20
C ARG A 32 -15.56 3.44 -2.04
N ARG A 33 -16.44 4.37 -1.62
CA ARG A 33 -17.47 4.07 -0.62
C ARG A 33 -18.53 3.09 -1.14
N ASP A 34 -18.88 3.17 -2.43
CA ASP A 34 -19.84 2.25 -3.04
C ASP A 34 -19.30 0.81 -3.01
N LEU A 35 -17.99 0.63 -3.26
CA LEU A 35 -17.34 -0.69 -3.12
C LEU A 35 -17.37 -1.20 -1.69
N ALA A 36 -16.98 -0.36 -0.71
CA ALA A 36 -17.03 -0.74 0.70
C ALA A 36 -18.45 -1.17 1.13
N ASN A 37 -19.49 -0.43 0.72
CA ASN A 37 -20.88 -0.77 1.01
C ASN A 37 -21.30 -2.10 0.37
N ALA A 38 -20.92 -2.37 -0.89
CA ALA A 38 -21.27 -3.61 -1.58
C ALA A 38 -20.60 -4.85 -0.96
N ILE A 39 -19.34 -4.71 -0.53
CA ILE A 39 -18.65 -5.76 0.24
C ILE A 39 -19.37 -5.98 1.57
N ALA A 40 -19.71 -4.90 2.27
CA ALA A 40 -20.37 -4.97 3.56
C ALA A 40 -21.74 -5.67 3.49
N GLU A 41 -22.56 -5.34 2.49
CA GLU A 41 -23.86 -5.96 2.25
C GLU A 41 -23.72 -7.48 2.02
N THR A 42 -22.77 -7.89 1.16
CA THR A 42 -22.56 -9.31 0.83
C THR A 42 -22.06 -10.12 2.03
N ARG A 43 -21.34 -9.49 2.96
CA ARG A 43 -20.74 -10.14 4.13
C ARG A 43 -21.52 -9.88 5.43
N SER A 44 -22.71 -9.28 5.36
CA SER A 44 -23.48 -8.84 6.55
C SER A 44 -22.63 -8.05 7.55
N ALA A 45 -21.77 -7.18 7.03
CA ALA A 45 -20.78 -6.41 7.75
C ALA A 45 -21.19 -4.93 7.80
N ARG A 46 -20.42 -4.10 8.52
CA ARG A 46 -20.65 -2.64 8.59
C ARG A 46 -19.50 -1.86 7.95
N VAL A 47 -19.82 -0.69 7.40
CA VAL A 47 -18.81 0.25 6.91
C VAL A 47 -18.51 1.30 7.98
N GLN A 48 -17.23 1.53 8.26
CA GLN A 48 -16.73 2.59 9.13
C GLN A 48 -15.89 3.57 8.31
N THR A 49 -16.21 4.86 8.41
CA THR A 49 -15.40 5.91 7.77
C THR A 49 -14.18 6.20 8.63
N LEU A 50 -13.03 6.43 7.98
CA LEU A 50 -11.77 6.76 8.63
C LEU A 50 -11.03 7.87 7.86
N PHE A 51 -10.09 8.51 8.53
CA PHE A 51 -9.08 9.33 7.89
C PHE A 51 -7.87 8.48 7.50
N TYR A 52 -7.59 8.39 6.20
CA TYR A 52 -6.46 7.65 5.66
C TYR A 52 -5.30 8.61 5.35
N PRO A 53 -4.11 8.40 5.94
CA PRO A 53 -2.97 9.28 5.76
C PRO A 53 -2.30 9.07 4.41
N GLN A 54 -1.93 10.17 3.78
CA GLN A 54 -1.22 10.20 2.51
C GLN A 54 -0.23 11.36 2.47
N SER A 55 0.83 11.25 1.68
CA SER A 55 1.84 12.30 1.51
C SER A 55 1.95 12.70 0.04
N GLU A 56 1.85 14.00 -0.23
CA GLU A 56 1.95 14.62 -1.56
C GLU A 56 3.24 15.45 -1.64
N VAL A 57 3.95 15.39 -2.77
CA VAL A 57 5.07 16.31 -3.00
C VAL A 57 4.51 17.72 -3.13
N SER A 58 4.99 18.63 -2.29
CA SER A 58 4.52 20.00 -2.28
C SER A 58 5.18 20.81 -3.39
N GLN A 59 4.38 21.65 -4.06
CA GLN A 59 4.87 22.66 -5.01
C GLN A 59 5.17 24.01 -4.32
N ALA A 60 4.88 24.13 -3.02
CA ALA A 60 5.09 25.36 -2.27
C ALA A 60 6.58 25.57 -1.92
N PRO A 61 7.11 26.80 -2.03
CA PRO A 61 8.51 27.09 -1.69
C PRO A 61 8.86 26.68 -0.26
N GLY A 62 9.91 25.88 -0.10
CA GLY A 62 10.44 25.48 1.22
C GLY A 62 9.65 24.39 1.96
N VAL A 63 8.51 23.93 1.43
CA VAL A 63 7.74 22.81 1.97
C VAL A 63 7.91 21.62 1.02
N PRO A 64 8.64 20.56 1.39
CA PRO A 64 8.93 19.46 0.48
C PRO A 64 7.71 18.54 0.28
N VAL A 65 6.86 18.40 1.30
CA VAL A 65 5.72 17.48 1.33
C VAL A 65 4.56 18.12 2.08
N PHE A 66 3.34 17.92 1.58
CA PHE A 66 2.12 18.11 2.37
C PHE A 66 1.60 16.75 2.82
N GLU A 67 1.25 16.68 4.10
CA GLU A 67 0.59 15.53 4.68
C GLU A 67 -0.91 15.74 4.56
N ASN A 68 -1.61 14.69 4.13
CA ASN A 68 -3.03 14.70 3.85
C ASN A 68 -3.74 13.59 4.61
N LEU A 69 -4.95 13.88 5.08
CA LEU A 69 -5.93 12.88 5.47
C LEU A 69 -7.09 12.92 4.48
N VAL A 70 -7.36 11.80 3.84
CA VAL A 70 -8.52 11.62 2.96
C VAL A 70 -9.51 10.65 3.56
N LEU A 71 -10.75 10.66 3.07
CA LEU A 71 -11.75 9.70 3.53
C LEU A 71 -11.48 8.29 2.97
N GLY A 72 -11.35 7.34 3.90
CA GLY A 72 -11.30 5.90 3.64
C GLY A 72 -12.46 5.17 4.31
N PHE A 73 -12.63 3.88 3.97
CA PHE A 73 -13.76 3.07 4.43
C PHE A 73 -13.30 1.67 4.83
N ASP A 74 -13.38 1.37 6.12
CA ASP A 74 -13.20 0.02 6.65
C ASP A 74 -14.50 -0.78 6.54
N VAL A 75 -14.40 -2.01 6.07
CA VAL A 75 -15.48 -3.00 6.13
C VAL A 75 -15.18 -3.95 7.27
N ILE A 76 -16.05 -3.95 8.28
CA ILE A 76 -15.84 -4.64 9.56
C ILE A 76 -16.95 -5.67 9.74
N GLY A 77 -16.55 -6.94 9.86
CA GLY A 77 -17.46 -8.06 10.07
C GLY A 77 -18.22 -7.97 11.40
N ALA A 78 -19.25 -8.82 11.54
CA ALA A 78 -20.04 -8.90 12.76
C ALA A 78 -19.20 -9.37 13.98
N ASP A 79 -18.10 -10.08 13.73
CA ASP A 79 -17.10 -10.50 14.71
C ASP A 79 -16.11 -9.38 15.10
N GLY A 80 -16.22 -8.20 14.48
CA GLY A 80 -15.32 -7.08 14.70
C GLY A 80 -14.02 -7.14 13.88
N ASN A 81 -13.80 -8.19 13.08
CA ASN A 81 -12.60 -8.32 12.27
C ASN A 81 -12.71 -7.48 10.97
N ALA A 82 -11.58 -6.97 10.51
CA ALA A 82 -11.51 -6.28 9.24
C ALA A 82 -11.68 -7.29 8.08
N ILE A 83 -12.53 -6.97 7.13
CA ILE A 83 -12.76 -7.75 5.90
C ILE A 83 -12.02 -7.11 4.72
N ALA A 84 -12.09 -5.79 4.63
CA ALA A 84 -11.43 -5.01 3.59
C ALA A 84 -11.35 -3.55 4.02
N ARG A 85 -10.47 -2.79 3.37
CA ARG A 85 -10.37 -1.34 3.48
C ARG A 85 -10.33 -0.75 2.09
N CYS A 86 -11.19 0.24 1.81
CA CYS A 86 -11.23 0.96 0.54
C CYS A 86 -10.71 2.38 0.77
N VAL A 87 -9.53 2.68 0.25
CA VAL A 87 -8.84 3.96 0.44
C VAL A 87 -8.43 4.56 -0.90
N ASP A 88 -7.84 5.75 -0.86
CA ASP A 88 -7.35 6.44 -2.03
C ASP A 88 -5.87 6.09 -2.26
N ASP A 89 -5.43 6.03 -3.52
CA ASP A 89 -4.00 6.02 -3.86
C ASP A 89 -3.64 7.19 -4.78
N LEU A 90 -2.85 8.12 -4.25
CA LEU A 90 -2.35 9.34 -4.92
C LEU A 90 -1.62 9.09 -6.22
N THR A 91 -1.11 7.89 -6.48
CA THR A 91 -0.42 7.64 -7.73
C THR A 91 -1.36 7.58 -8.92
N ILE A 92 -2.62 7.19 -8.72
CA ILE A 92 -3.64 7.10 -9.78
C ILE A 92 -4.17 8.48 -10.13
N THR A 93 -3.97 8.92 -11.37
CA THR A 93 -4.32 10.28 -11.84
C THR A 93 -4.87 10.31 -13.26
N HIS A 94 -4.49 9.36 -14.12
CA HIS A 94 -4.76 9.43 -15.56
C HIS A 94 -6.26 9.34 -15.92
N GLU A 95 -7.05 8.60 -15.12
CA GLU A 95 -8.47 8.36 -15.33
C GLU A 95 -9.39 9.42 -14.67
N LEU A 96 -8.79 10.47 -14.11
CA LEU A 96 -9.49 11.50 -13.34
C LEU A 96 -9.58 12.81 -14.11
N ASP A 97 -10.75 13.42 -14.09
CA ASP A 97 -10.98 14.81 -14.46
C ASP A 97 -10.91 15.70 -13.21
N PHE A 98 -9.75 16.34 -13.02
CA PHE A 98 -9.52 17.23 -11.89
C PHE A 98 -10.30 18.55 -11.97
N GLU A 99 -10.78 18.93 -13.16
CA GLU A 99 -11.61 20.13 -13.37
C GLU A 99 -13.09 19.87 -13.07
N ALA A 100 -13.49 18.60 -12.91
CA ALA A 100 -14.83 18.24 -12.49
C ALA A 100 -15.12 18.80 -11.08
N PRO A 101 -16.38 19.20 -10.80
CA PRO A 101 -16.73 19.67 -9.46
C PRO A 101 -16.48 18.62 -8.38
N SER A 102 -15.92 19.04 -7.25
CA SER A 102 -15.77 18.18 -6.07
C SER A 102 -17.11 17.60 -5.63
N ARG A 103 -17.12 16.30 -5.29
CA ARG A 103 -18.33 15.65 -4.79
C ARG A 103 -18.62 16.11 -3.35
N LYS A 104 -19.84 16.60 -3.10
CA LYS A 104 -20.28 17.03 -1.76
C LYS A 104 -20.04 15.96 -0.70
N GLY A 105 -19.44 16.35 0.42
CA GLY A 105 -19.11 15.46 1.54
C GLY A 105 -17.78 14.73 1.39
N TRP A 106 -17.07 14.89 0.26
CA TRP A 106 -15.70 14.42 0.09
C TRP A 106 -14.73 15.57 0.28
N TYR A 107 -13.88 15.44 1.30
CA TYR A 107 -12.90 16.45 1.66
C TYR A 107 -11.60 15.78 2.11
N ARG A 108 -10.56 16.59 2.23
CA ARG A 108 -9.27 16.24 2.81
C ARG A 108 -8.87 17.23 3.89
N ILE A 109 -8.06 16.78 4.83
CA ILE A 109 -7.37 17.64 5.80
C ILE A 109 -5.90 17.69 5.42
N ILE A 110 -5.33 18.90 5.36
CA ILE A 110 -3.95 19.13 4.91
C ILE A 110 -3.18 19.87 6.00
N SER A 111 -1.93 19.47 6.23
CA SER A 111 -0.94 20.21 7.03
C SER A 111 0.46 20.00 6.46
N ASP A 112 1.34 20.96 6.70
CA ASP A 112 2.78 20.88 6.41
C ASP A 112 3.58 20.20 7.53
N ASP A 113 2.93 19.86 8.65
CA ASP A 113 3.56 19.14 9.77
C ASP A 113 2.90 17.76 9.99
N PRO A 114 3.64 16.65 9.86
CA PRO A 114 3.11 15.30 10.06
C PRO A 114 2.56 15.07 11.49
N ARG A 115 3.08 15.79 12.49
CA ARG A 115 2.59 15.71 13.87
C ARG A 115 1.21 16.34 14.00
N LEU A 116 0.93 17.41 13.26
CA LEU A 116 -0.38 18.07 13.25
C LEU A 116 -1.41 17.25 12.47
N ILE A 117 -1.01 16.62 11.35
CA ILE A 117 -1.87 15.65 10.68
C ILE A 117 -2.21 14.47 11.59
N GLU A 118 -1.23 13.91 12.29
CA GLU A 118 -1.49 12.79 13.20
C GLU A 118 -2.42 13.21 14.35
N LEU A 119 -2.23 14.41 14.90
CA LEU A 119 -3.14 14.96 15.90
C LEU A 119 -4.56 15.12 15.35
N ALA A 120 -4.71 15.63 14.13
CA ALA A 120 -6.02 15.75 13.48
C ALA A 120 -6.66 14.37 13.29
N ARG A 121 -5.90 13.37 12.83
CA ARG A 121 -6.36 11.98 12.64
C ARG A 121 -6.92 11.36 13.92
N LEU A 122 -6.30 11.66 15.06
CA LEU A 122 -6.67 11.12 16.37
C LEU A 122 -7.84 11.85 17.04
N THR A 123 -8.13 13.10 16.65
CA THR A 123 -9.05 13.98 17.40
C THR A 123 -10.26 14.43 16.59
N CYS A 124 -10.16 14.43 15.26
CA CYS A 124 -11.25 14.84 14.37
C CYS A 124 -12.12 13.64 13.98
N ASP A 125 -13.41 13.89 13.76
CA ASP A 125 -14.37 12.87 13.33
C ASP A 125 -14.40 12.79 11.79
N PRO A 126 -14.07 11.64 11.17
CA PRO A 126 -14.10 11.46 9.72
C PRO A 126 -15.51 11.42 9.13
N THR A 127 -16.55 11.31 9.95
CA THR A 127 -17.96 11.37 9.52
C THR A 127 -18.53 12.79 9.58
N ALA A 128 -17.80 13.72 10.20
CA ALA A 128 -18.21 15.10 10.31
C ALA A 128 -18.25 15.79 8.94
N ARG A 129 -19.09 16.82 8.83
CA ARG A 129 -19.05 17.69 7.66
C ARG A 129 -17.75 18.48 7.67
N GLN A 130 -17.19 18.71 6.49
CA GLN A 130 -15.97 19.50 6.30
C GLN A 130 -15.96 20.82 7.09
N SER A 131 -17.09 21.53 7.11
CA SER A 131 -17.25 22.82 7.80
C SER A 131 -17.10 22.78 9.33
N VAL A 132 -17.04 21.59 9.92
CA VAL A 132 -16.88 21.39 11.38
C VAL A 132 -15.83 20.33 11.72
N ALA A 133 -15.26 19.64 10.72
CA ALA A 133 -14.34 18.52 10.92
C ALA A 133 -13.11 18.90 11.76
N LEU A 134 -12.62 20.14 11.62
CA LEU A 134 -11.47 20.65 12.36
C LEU A 134 -11.82 21.34 13.69
N ALA A 135 -13.10 21.37 14.11
CA ALA A 135 -13.49 22.00 15.37
C ALA A 135 -12.78 21.41 16.62
N PRO A 136 -12.54 20.09 16.72
CA PRO A 136 -11.75 19.52 17.82
C PRO A 136 -10.32 20.06 17.86
N LEU A 137 -9.69 20.23 16.69
CA LEU A 137 -8.34 20.76 16.58
C LEU A 137 -8.30 22.25 16.97
N ALA A 138 -9.24 23.07 16.50
CA ALA A 138 -9.35 24.48 16.89
C ALA A 138 -9.45 24.64 18.42
N LYS A 139 -10.25 23.79 19.07
CA LYS A 139 -10.39 23.77 20.54
C LYS A 139 -9.06 23.49 21.24
N LEU A 140 -8.23 22.57 20.74
CA LEU A 140 -6.91 22.26 21.33
C LEU A 140 -5.96 23.46 21.29
N PHE A 141 -6.04 24.28 20.26
CA PHE A 141 -5.23 25.49 20.12
C PHE A 141 -5.87 26.74 20.74
N ALA A 142 -7.05 26.58 21.35
CA ALA A 142 -7.86 27.68 21.89
C ALA A 142 -8.10 28.78 20.85
N THR A 143 -8.43 28.36 19.62
CA THR A 143 -8.82 29.21 18.50
C THR A 143 -10.16 28.76 17.94
N GLU A 144 -10.69 29.51 16.97
CA GLU A 144 -11.93 29.20 16.27
C GLU A 144 -11.62 28.66 14.86
N LEU A 145 -12.56 27.89 14.31
CA LEU A 145 -12.47 27.44 12.93
C LEU A 145 -12.81 28.61 12.00
N GLY A 146 -11.81 29.10 11.26
CA GLY A 146 -12.00 30.16 10.29
C GLY A 146 -12.48 29.63 8.94
N HIS A 147 -13.22 30.46 8.22
CA HIS A 147 -13.50 30.29 6.80
C HIS A 147 -12.39 31.00 6.00
N ALA A 148 -11.71 30.28 5.11
CA ALA A 148 -10.58 30.83 4.35
C ALA A 148 -11.06 31.38 3.00
N ASP A 149 -11.55 30.50 2.13
CA ASP A 149 -12.11 30.81 0.80
C ASP A 149 -13.05 29.68 0.38
N HIS A 150 -14.11 29.98 -0.38
CA HIS A 150 -15.06 29.01 -0.95
C HIS A 150 -15.44 27.85 0.01
N ASP A 151 -14.89 26.66 -0.23
CA ASP A 151 -15.14 25.43 0.52
C ASP A 151 -13.84 25.01 1.26
N MET A 152 -13.18 25.98 1.91
CA MET A 152 -11.98 25.76 2.72
C MET A 152 -12.15 26.31 4.14
N PHE A 153 -11.90 25.45 5.13
CA PHE A 153 -11.96 25.78 6.54
C PHE A 153 -10.60 25.59 7.16
N ARG A 154 -10.13 26.57 7.93
CA ARG A 154 -8.74 26.64 8.40
C ARG A 154 -8.68 26.86 9.91
N VAL A 155 -7.80 26.11 10.55
CA VAL A 155 -7.40 26.36 11.93
C VAL A 155 -6.05 27.05 11.92
N THR A 156 -5.93 28.12 12.69
CA THR A 156 -4.67 28.81 12.94
C THR A 156 -4.32 28.78 14.42
N ASP A 157 -3.05 28.98 14.75
CA ASP A 157 -2.63 29.25 16.12
C ASP A 157 -2.99 30.68 16.55
N ARG A 158 -2.69 31.05 17.80
CA ARG A 158 -2.94 32.39 18.35
C ARG A 158 -2.12 33.51 17.68
N MET A 159 -1.07 33.15 16.95
CA MET A 159 -0.25 34.09 16.18
C MET A 159 -0.72 34.18 14.71
N GLY A 160 -1.80 33.48 14.35
CA GLY A 160 -2.34 33.45 12.98
C GLY A 160 -1.61 32.50 12.02
N ARG A 161 -0.71 31.64 12.52
CA ARG A 161 0.00 30.64 11.68
C ARG A 161 -0.92 29.47 11.37
N SER A 162 -0.89 28.96 10.15
CA SER A 162 -1.72 27.83 9.73
C SER A 162 -1.36 26.56 10.50
N ILE A 163 -2.37 25.82 10.95
CA ILE A 163 -2.23 24.51 11.61
C ILE A 163 -2.69 23.40 10.66
N ALA A 164 -3.93 23.51 10.20
CA ALA A 164 -4.52 22.56 9.26
C ALA A 164 -5.63 23.22 8.45
N ILE A 165 -5.88 22.69 7.25
CA ILE A 165 -6.92 23.15 6.35
C ILE A 165 -7.79 21.95 5.94
N ALA A 166 -9.10 22.07 6.07
CA ALA A 166 -10.07 21.15 5.49
C ALA A 166 -10.58 21.73 4.17
N ALA A 167 -10.27 21.07 3.06
CA ALA A 167 -10.61 21.48 1.71
C ALA A 167 -11.36 20.37 0.97
N SER A 168 -12.22 20.72 0.01
CA SER A 168 -12.90 19.74 -0.83
C SER A 168 -11.87 18.85 -1.53
N LEU A 169 -12.23 17.58 -1.72
CA LEU A 169 -11.38 16.66 -2.45
C LEU A 169 -11.36 17.06 -3.94
N PRO A 170 -10.22 17.00 -4.65
CA PRO A 170 -10.18 17.31 -6.08
C PRO A 170 -11.20 16.51 -6.91
N GLY A 171 -11.58 17.05 -8.07
CA GLY A 171 -12.56 16.45 -8.97
C GLY A 171 -12.30 14.97 -9.23
N GLU A 172 -13.37 14.16 -9.17
CA GLU A 172 -13.37 12.72 -9.43
C GLU A 172 -12.49 11.84 -8.52
N ARG A 173 -11.74 12.44 -7.60
CA ARG A 173 -10.80 11.75 -6.73
C ARG A 173 -11.45 10.72 -5.81
N GLU A 174 -12.73 10.85 -5.52
CA GLU A 174 -13.50 9.84 -4.76
C GLU A 174 -13.62 8.48 -5.47
N ARG A 175 -13.34 8.45 -6.78
CA ARG A 175 -13.46 7.26 -7.62
C ARG A 175 -12.29 6.30 -7.48
N VAL A 176 -11.09 6.80 -7.19
CA VAL A 176 -9.90 5.95 -6.99
C VAL A 176 -10.16 5.01 -5.82
N CYS A 177 -9.70 3.77 -5.89
CA CYS A 177 -9.83 2.84 -4.79
C CYS A 177 -8.63 1.91 -4.76
N GLU A 178 -7.81 2.02 -3.71
CA GLU A 178 -6.94 0.94 -3.29
C GLU A 178 -7.74 0.04 -2.34
N LEU A 179 -8.06 -1.16 -2.81
CA LEU A 179 -8.71 -2.20 -2.02
C LEU A 179 -7.63 -2.97 -1.26
N ILE A 180 -7.60 -2.80 0.06
CA ILE A 180 -6.65 -3.44 0.97
C ILE A 180 -7.35 -4.59 1.70
N THR A 181 -6.76 -5.77 1.70
CA THR A 181 -7.26 -6.92 2.46
C THR A 181 -6.58 -7.04 3.82
N PRO A 182 -7.23 -7.66 4.83
CA PRO A 182 -6.48 -8.29 5.91
C PRO A 182 -5.57 -9.41 5.32
N PRO A 183 -4.54 -9.84 6.05
CA PRO A 183 -3.74 -10.96 5.59
C PRO A 183 -4.55 -12.27 5.67
N PHE A 184 -4.61 -12.99 4.56
CA PHE A 184 -5.17 -14.33 4.48
C PHE A 184 -4.09 -15.37 4.79
N GLU A 185 -4.48 -16.51 5.35
CA GLU A 185 -3.57 -17.64 5.62
C GLU A 185 -3.79 -18.82 4.66
N ARG A 186 -4.96 -18.86 4.01
CA ARG A 186 -5.42 -19.90 3.09
C ARG A 186 -6.48 -19.32 2.16
N ASP A 187 -6.81 -20.06 1.10
CA ASP A 187 -7.82 -19.68 0.10
C ASP A 187 -7.69 -18.23 -0.42
N HIS A 188 -6.44 -17.82 -0.68
CA HIS A 188 -6.13 -16.47 -1.16
C HIS A 188 -6.94 -16.11 -2.41
N GLN A 189 -7.07 -17.05 -3.34
CA GLN A 189 -7.85 -16.87 -4.56
C GLN A 189 -9.34 -16.69 -4.27
N GLY A 190 -9.97 -17.55 -3.45
CA GLY A 190 -11.40 -17.49 -3.17
C GLY A 190 -11.81 -16.23 -2.44
N GLU A 191 -11.01 -15.80 -1.45
CA GLU A 191 -11.24 -14.54 -0.73
C GLU A 191 -11.10 -13.33 -1.65
N LEU A 192 -10.03 -13.26 -2.46
CA LEU A 192 -9.85 -12.21 -3.45
C LEU A 192 -10.97 -12.19 -4.49
N ALA A 193 -11.36 -13.35 -5.02
CA ALA A 193 -12.42 -13.47 -6.01
C ALA A 193 -13.75 -12.93 -5.47
N THR A 194 -14.05 -13.21 -4.20
CA THR A 194 -15.27 -12.72 -3.55
C THR A 194 -15.29 -11.19 -3.44
N LEU A 195 -14.16 -10.57 -3.08
CA LEU A 195 -14.04 -9.11 -2.99
C LEU A 195 -14.08 -8.45 -4.37
N LEU A 196 -13.28 -8.96 -5.32
CA LEU A 196 -13.14 -8.40 -6.67
C LEU A 196 -14.40 -8.59 -7.51
N ALA A 197 -15.22 -9.61 -7.23
CA ALA A 197 -16.55 -9.75 -7.84
C ALA A 197 -17.46 -8.55 -7.53
N GLN A 198 -17.34 -7.94 -6.34
CA GLN A 198 -18.11 -6.74 -5.99
C GLN A 198 -17.65 -5.52 -6.80
N ALA A 199 -16.33 -5.37 -6.95
CA ALA A 199 -15.75 -4.31 -7.79
C ALA A 199 -16.20 -4.47 -9.25
N ALA A 200 -16.12 -5.68 -9.81
CA ALA A 200 -16.56 -5.98 -11.16
C ALA A 200 -18.06 -5.70 -11.35
N ARG A 201 -18.92 -6.12 -10.40
CA ARG A 201 -20.38 -5.86 -10.43
C ARG A 201 -20.70 -4.36 -10.44
N LEU A 202 -19.89 -3.54 -9.76
CA LEU A 202 -20.03 -2.09 -9.73
C LEU A 202 -19.39 -1.38 -10.92
N GLY A 203 -18.72 -2.10 -11.83
CA GLY A 203 -18.07 -1.55 -13.01
C GLY A 203 -16.72 -0.87 -12.73
N PHE A 204 -16.05 -1.22 -11.63
CA PHE A 204 -14.67 -0.78 -11.40
C PHE A 204 -13.74 -1.33 -12.47
N THR A 205 -12.69 -0.58 -12.76
CA THR A 205 -11.66 -0.94 -13.76
C THR A 205 -10.26 -0.79 -13.17
N VAL A 206 -9.28 -1.45 -13.79
CA VAL A 206 -7.86 -1.31 -13.45
C VAL A 206 -7.32 -0.05 -14.15
N PRO A 207 -6.87 0.99 -13.42
CA PRO A 207 -6.32 2.20 -14.02
C PRO A 207 -4.96 1.97 -14.71
N GLN A 208 -4.55 2.88 -15.59
CA GLN A 208 -3.29 2.79 -16.35
C GLN A 208 -2.07 2.67 -15.43
N GLN A 209 -2.10 3.34 -14.28
CA GLN A 209 -0.98 3.41 -13.34
C GLN A 209 -1.00 2.27 -12.31
N ALA A 210 -1.96 1.36 -12.42
CA ALA A 210 -2.24 0.36 -11.41
C ALA A 210 -1.07 -0.61 -11.17
N ALA A 211 -0.82 -0.87 -9.89
CA ALA A 211 -0.04 -1.96 -9.37
C ALA A 211 -0.92 -2.92 -8.54
N THR A 212 -0.38 -4.10 -8.29
CA THR A 212 -0.84 -4.98 -7.20
C THR A 212 0.31 -5.11 -6.21
N HIS A 213 0.06 -4.79 -4.95
CA HIS A 213 1.03 -5.04 -3.88
C HIS A 213 0.64 -6.28 -3.11
N ILE A 214 1.63 -7.12 -2.79
CA ILE A 214 1.44 -8.29 -1.93
C ILE A 214 2.36 -8.14 -0.72
N HIS A 215 1.75 -8.16 0.46
CA HIS A 215 2.41 -8.07 1.75
C HIS A 215 2.49 -9.46 2.38
N PHE A 216 3.66 -10.06 2.37
CA PHE A 216 3.93 -11.35 3.01
C PHE A 216 4.35 -11.15 4.46
N ASP A 217 3.84 -11.98 5.37
CA ASP A 217 4.30 -12.02 6.76
C ASP A 217 5.82 -12.23 6.82
N ALA A 218 6.53 -11.37 7.55
CA ALA A 218 7.99 -11.38 7.57
C ALA A 218 8.59 -12.25 8.69
N THR A 219 7.77 -12.90 9.54
CA THR A 219 8.24 -13.57 10.77
C THR A 219 9.37 -14.55 10.50
N GLN A 220 9.23 -15.38 9.45
CA GLN A 220 10.23 -16.38 9.10
C GLN A 220 11.45 -15.81 8.35
N LEU A 221 11.31 -14.60 7.79
CA LEU A 221 12.37 -13.87 7.09
C LEU A 221 13.29 -13.12 8.05
N LYS A 222 12.86 -12.92 9.32
CA LYS A 222 13.65 -12.34 10.42
C LYS A 222 14.75 -13.27 10.95
N GLN A 223 15.47 -13.90 10.03
CA GLN A 223 16.73 -14.59 10.23
C GLN A 223 17.74 -13.95 9.28
N THR A 224 18.90 -13.52 9.79
CA THR A 224 19.80 -12.69 8.99
C THR A 224 20.26 -13.38 7.70
N ALA A 225 20.52 -14.69 7.74
CA ALA A 225 20.86 -15.45 6.54
C ALA A 225 19.71 -15.46 5.50
N SER A 226 18.46 -15.63 5.94
CA SER A 226 17.28 -15.61 5.07
C SER A 226 17.05 -14.23 4.47
N PHE A 227 17.19 -13.17 5.27
CA PHE A 227 17.13 -11.79 4.82
C PHE A 227 18.20 -11.48 3.78
N CYS A 228 19.46 -11.88 4.02
CA CYS A 228 20.56 -11.68 3.07
C CYS A 228 20.28 -12.38 1.73
N ARG A 229 19.78 -13.63 1.76
CA ARG A 229 19.40 -14.36 0.53
C ARG A 229 18.30 -13.63 -0.23
N LEU A 230 17.25 -13.18 0.47
CA LEU A 230 16.15 -12.46 -0.14
C LEU A 230 16.62 -11.16 -0.81
N VAL A 231 17.40 -10.34 -0.10
CA VAL A 231 17.96 -9.09 -0.64
C VAL A 231 18.87 -9.37 -1.84
N GLU A 232 19.71 -10.40 -1.78
CA GLU A 232 20.61 -10.77 -2.88
C GLU A 232 19.81 -11.25 -4.11
N ILE A 233 18.74 -12.04 -3.94
CA ILE A 233 17.84 -12.45 -5.02
C ILE A 233 17.14 -11.23 -5.62
N CYS A 234 16.53 -10.38 -4.80
CA CYS A 234 15.82 -9.19 -5.27
C CYS A 234 16.75 -8.19 -5.97
N HIS A 235 17.99 -8.07 -5.52
CA HIS A 235 19.00 -7.23 -6.16
C HIS A 235 19.46 -7.84 -7.49
N ARG A 236 19.81 -9.13 -7.49
CA ARG A 236 20.38 -9.83 -8.66
C ARG A 236 19.38 -9.99 -9.79
N PHE A 237 18.13 -10.35 -9.46
CA PHE A 237 17.11 -10.75 -10.43
C PHE A 237 15.94 -9.76 -10.52
N GLY A 238 16.07 -8.55 -9.95
CA GLY A 238 14.97 -7.59 -9.91
C GLY A 238 14.44 -7.18 -11.29
N GLU A 239 15.32 -7.00 -12.29
CA GLU A 239 14.90 -6.65 -13.65
C GLU A 239 14.28 -7.85 -14.39
N GLU A 240 14.80 -9.05 -14.18
CA GLU A 240 14.26 -10.30 -14.70
C GLU A 240 12.88 -10.61 -14.11
N LEU A 241 12.70 -10.41 -12.81
CA LEU A 241 11.39 -10.51 -12.14
C LEU A 241 10.39 -9.52 -12.72
N LYS A 242 10.79 -8.26 -12.93
CA LYS A 242 9.93 -7.26 -13.58
C LYS A 242 9.55 -7.66 -15.01
N THR A 243 10.51 -8.19 -15.76
CA THR A 243 10.28 -8.67 -17.12
C THR A 243 9.35 -9.89 -17.13
N HIS A 244 9.56 -10.83 -16.20
CA HIS A 244 8.76 -12.04 -16.04
C HIS A 244 7.29 -11.72 -15.76
N PHE A 245 7.04 -10.80 -14.83
CA PHE A 245 5.67 -10.37 -14.47
C PHE A 245 5.10 -9.27 -15.35
N ARG A 246 5.88 -8.77 -16.32
CA ARG A 246 5.50 -7.65 -17.19
C ARG A 246 5.05 -6.44 -16.36
N SER A 247 5.90 -6.03 -15.42
CA SER A 247 5.65 -4.89 -14.55
C SER A 247 5.17 -3.69 -15.35
N ASN A 248 4.15 -3.03 -14.82
CA ASN A 248 3.54 -1.90 -15.50
C ASN A 248 4.53 -0.71 -15.55
N PRO A 249 4.92 -0.23 -16.75
CA PRO A 249 5.89 0.86 -16.89
C PRO A 249 5.36 2.22 -16.39
N HIS A 250 4.04 2.32 -16.14
CA HIS A 250 3.40 3.51 -15.60
C HIS A 250 3.35 3.52 -14.06
N CYS A 251 3.73 2.41 -13.40
CA CYS A 251 3.84 2.36 -11.95
C CYS A 251 4.82 3.41 -11.45
N ARG A 252 4.40 4.15 -10.43
CA ARG A 252 5.24 5.14 -9.75
C ARG A 252 5.73 4.56 -8.43
N ARG A 253 6.73 5.21 -7.81
CA ARG A 253 7.22 4.83 -6.47
C ARG A 253 7.76 3.39 -6.40
N VAL A 254 8.40 2.96 -7.49
CA VAL A 254 9.17 1.72 -7.62
C VAL A 254 10.66 2.07 -7.78
N GLY A 255 11.56 1.12 -7.57
CA GLY A 255 13.00 1.40 -7.59
C GLY A 255 13.86 0.22 -7.14
N ARG A 256 15.09 0.16 -7.65
CA ARG A 256 16.01 -0.94 -7.35
C ARG A 256 16.34 -1.04 -5.86
N VAL A 257 16.75 -2.24 -5.44
CA VAL A 257 17.31 -2.49 -4.11
C VAL A 257 18.49 -1.53 -3.86
N PRO A 258 18.51 -0.76 -2.76
CA PRO A 258 19.59 0.18 -2.48
C PRO A 258 20.96 -0.47 -2.40
N MET A 259 21.97 0.09 -3.06
CA MET A 259 23.33 -0.47 -3.04
C MET A 259 23.96 -0.46 -1.65
N GLU A 260 23.59 0.47 -0.78
CA GLU A 260 24.00 0.49 0.63
C GLU A 260 23.50 -0.73 1.41
N LEU A 261 22.29 -1.20 1.11
CA LEU A 261 21.73 -2.41 1.69
C LEU A 261 22.50 -3.64 1.19
N VAL A 262 22.77 -3.72 -0.11
CA VAL A 262 23.55 -4.79 -0.73
C VAL A 262 24.97 -4.84 -0.15
N ALA A 263 25.63 -3.69 0.00
CA ALA A 263 26.95 -3.59 0.58
C ALA A 263 26.98 -4.08 2.03
N LEU A 264 25.98 -3.71 2.84
CA LEU A 264 25.86 -4.13 4.23
C LEU A 264 25.70 -5.65 4.35
N ILE A 265 24.76 -6.25 3.60
CA ILE A 265 24.51 -7.69 3.71
C ILE A 265 25.68 -8.56 3.25
N ARG A 266 26.56 -8.02 2.40
CA ARG A 266 27.76 -8.69 1.89
C ARG A 266 28.97 -8.55 2.82
N GLN A 267 28.86 -7.80 3.92
CA GLN A 267 29.96 -7.68 4.88
C GLN A 267 30.28 -9.05 5.51
N PRO A 268 31.57 -9.39 5.70
CA PRO A 268 31.97 -10.64 6.34
C PRO A 268 31.31 -10.82 7.70
N GLY A 269 30.62 -11.94 7.88
CA GLY A 269 29.96 -12.28 9.15
C GLY A 269 28.56 -11.67 9.34
N PHE A 270 28.09 -10.77 8.47
CA PHE A 270 26.75 -10.17 8.60
C PHE A 270 25.66 -11.25 8.56
N ALA A 271 25.67 -12.14 7.57
CA ALA A 271 24.70 -13.24 7.45
C ALA A 271 24.69 -14.21 8.65
N LYS A 272 25.79 -14.27 9.41
CA LYS A 272 25.93 -15.11 10.61
C LYS A 272 25.52 -14.39 11.90
N SER A 273 25.27 -13.08 11.82
CA SER A 273 24.79 -12.32 12.97
C SER A 273 23.36 -12.71 13.32
N GLY A 274 22.99 -12.64 14.61
CA GLY A 274 21.59 -12.78 14.99
C GLY A 274 20.74 -11.62 14.42
N TRP A 275 19.44 -11.86 14.23
CA TRP A 275 18.54 -10.86 13.63
C TRP A 275 18.53 -9.51 14.36
N LYS A 276 18.48 -9.51 15.70
CA LYS A 276 18.42 -8.27 16.50
C LYS A 276 19.63 -7.34 16.24
N PRO A 277 20.89 -7.81 16.32
CA PRO A 277 22.06 -7.03 15.89
C PRO A 277 22.01 -6.56 14.43
N ALA A 278 21.57 -7.42 13.50
CA ALA A 278 21.46 -7.08 12.08
C ALA A 278 20.44 -5.96 11.84
N ALA A 279 19.24 -6.07 12.45
CA ALA A 279 18.17 -5.09 12.35
C ALA A 279 18.61 -3.70 12.82
N ARG A 280 19.39 -3.60 13.91
CA ARG A 280 19.94 -2.31 14.38
C ARG A 280 20.87 -1.65 13.35
N GLN A 281 21.68 -2.45 12.65
CA GLN A 281 22.54 -1.92 11.59
C GLN A 281 21.70 -1.50 10.37
N LEU A 282 20.69 -2.30 10.00
CA LEU A 282 19.77 -2.00 8.91
C LEU A 282 18.95 -0.73 9.16
N GLN A 283 18.54 -0.46 10.41
CA GLN A 283 17.83 0.76 10.80
C GLN A 283 18.67 2.03 10.61
N GLY A 284 19.99 1.92 10.51
CA GLY A 284 20.88 3.03 10.17
C GLY A 284 20.85 3.41 8.69
N LEU A 285 20.28 2.57 7.82
CA LEU A 285 20.11 2.85 6.40
C LEU A 285 18.86 3.71 6.14
N LYS A 286 18.88 4.49 5.06
CA LYS A 286 17.71 5.29 4.64
C LYS A 286 16.84 4.47 3.70
N LEU A 287 16.37 3.31 4.18
CA LEU A 287 15.45 2.47 3.42
C LEU A 287 14.17 3.25 3.12
N SER A 288 13.62 3.05 1.93
CA SER A 288 12.37 3.65 1.47
C SER A 288 11.39 2.55 1.11
N LYS A 289 10.10 2.79 1.36
CA LYS A 289 9.03 1.94 0.82
C LYS A 289 8.89 2.05 -0.70
N TYR A 290 9.45 3.11 -1.30
CA TYR A 290 9.42 3.35 -2.75
C TYR A 290 10.51 2.55 -3.47
N SER A 291 10.41 1.22 -3.39
CA SER A 291 11.30 0.26 -4.05
C SER A 291 10.46 -0.87 -4.65
N ASP A 292 11.01 -1.59 -5.62
CA ASP A 292 10.46 -2.80 -6.23
C ASP A 292 10.04 -3.82 -5.13
N PHE A 293 10.82 -3.85 -4.04
CA PHE A 293 10.57 -4.67 -2.87
C PHE A 293 10.78 -3.86 -1.58
N ASN A 294 9.75 -3.78 -0.73
CA ASN A 294 9.84 -3.01 0.51
C ASN A 294 10.41 -3.88 1.64
N PHE A 295 11.64 -3.55 2.07
CA PHE A 295 12.29 -4.16 3.23
C PHE A 295 12.12 -3.33 4.52
N MET A 296 11.72 -2.06 4.42
CA MET A 296 11.61 -1.14 5.56
C MET A 296 10.67 -1.70 6.64
N ASN A 297 9.53 -2.23 6.20
CA ASN A 297 8.48 -2.81 7.03
C ASN A 297 9.01 -3.85 8.04
N MET A 298 9.85 -4.77 7.57
CA MET A 298 10.50 -5.80 8.40
C MET A 298 11.61 -5.25 9.31
N VAL A 299 12.29 -4.18 8.92
CA VAL A 299 13.46 -3.62 9.63
C VAL A 299 13.05 -2.70 10.80
N HIS A 300 11.99 -1.91 10.62
CA HIS A 300 11.63 -0.84 11.56
C HIS A 300 10.57 -1.24 12.61
N ASP A 301 10.19 -2.52 12.67
CA ASP A 301 9.24 -3.09 13.65
C ASP A 301 7.96 -2.24 13.82
N LEU A 302 7.41 -1.80 12.68
CA LEU A 302 6.23 -0.95 12.65
C LEU A 302 5.00 -1.79 13.02
N PRO A 303 4.18 -1.37 14.02
CA PRO A 303 3.01 -2.13 14.45
C PRO A 303 2.07 -2.46 13.28
N GLY A 304 1.73 -3.74 13.13
CA GLY A 304 0.84 -4.22 12.07
C GLY A 304 1.42 -4.20 10.66
N LYS A 305 2.71 -3.88 10.49
CA LYS A 305 3.39 -3.80 9.19
C LYS A 305 4.60 -4.71 9.10
N ASP A 306 4.71 -5.75 9.92
CA ASP A 306 5.83 -6.69 9.88
C ASP A 306 5.80 -7.59 8.64
N THR A 307 6.14 -7.01 7.50
CA THR A 307 5.90 -7.60 6.18
C THR A 307 7.08 -7.39 5.24
N PHE A 308 7.20 -8.31 4.30
CA PHE A 308 7.93 -8.11 3.05
C PHE A 308 6.91 -7.79 1.95
N GLU A 309 7.14 -6.70 1.22
CA GLU A 309 6.19 -6.23 0.22
C GLU A 309 6.76 -6.38 -1.19
N VAL A 310 5.97 -6.95 -2.09
CA VAL A 310 6.24 -7.00 -3.53
C VAL A 310 5.45 -5.89 -4.20
N ARG A 311 6.14 -5.01 -4.94
CA ARG A 311 5.54 -3.81 -5.57
C ARG A 311 5.70 -3.76 -7.10
N ILE A 312 6.14 -4.87 -7.70
CA ILE A 312 6.42 -4.95 -9.14
C ILE A 312 5.28 -5.59 -9.97
N LEU A 313 4.21 -6.04 -9.33
CA LEU A 313 3.16 -6.77 -10.03
C LEU A 313 2.24 -5.78 -10.77
N PRO A 314 1.84 -6.07 -12.02
CA PRO A 314 0.90 -5.23 -12.74
C PRO A 314 -0.46 -5.26 -12.05
N GLY A 315 -1.20 -4.14 -12.10
CA GLY A 315 -2.58 -4.10 -11.63
C GLY A 315 -3.47 -5.14 -12.31
N SER A 316 -4.34 -5.78 -11.54
CA SER A 316 -5.22 -6.85 -12.01
C SER A 316 -6.51 -6.88 -11.18
N MET A 317 -7.61 -7.31 -11.80
CA MET A 317 -8.84 -7.74 -11.11
C MET A 317 -9.06 -9.25 -11.21
N ASP A 318 -8.16 -9.98 -11.86
CA ASP A 318 -8.20 -11.43 -11.94
C ASP A 318 -7.57 -12.03 -10.68
N ALA A 319 -8.43 -12.55 -9.80
CA ALA A 319 -8.03 -13.17 -8.54
C ALA A 319 -7.12 -14.40 -8.73
N ALA A 320 -7.32 -15.18 -9.79
CA ALA A 320 -6.49 -16.35 -10.07
C ALA A 320 -5.07 -15.92 -10.47
N ASN A 321 -4.97 -14.88 -11.32
CA ASN A 321 -3.68 -14.30 -11.69
C ASN A 321 -2.95 -13.72 -10.47
N ILE A 322 -3.63 -12.95 -9.61
CA ILE A 322 -3.04 -12.37 -8.38
C ILE A 322 -2.57 -13.49 -7.44
N ALA A 323 -3.39 -14.52 -7.23
CA ALA A 323 -3.05 -15.64 -6.37
C ALA A 323 -1.84 -16.44 -6.91
N ALA A 324 -1.76 -16.67 -8.22
CA ALA A 324 -0.62 -17.33 -8.85
C ALA A 324 0.69 -16.51 -8.71
N GLN A 325 0.62 -15.19 -8.82
CA GLN A 325 1.76 -14.30 -8.53
C GLN A 325 2.15 -14.37 -7.05
N GLY A 326 1.17 -14.41 -6.15
CA GLY A 326 1.38 -14.64 -4.72
C GLY A 326 2.10 -15.96 -4.45
N ALA A 327 1.68 -17.03 -5.11
CA ALA A 327 2.27 -18.36 -4.99
C ALA A 327 3.73 -18.41 -5.45
N PHE A 328 4.06 -17.75 -6.59
CA PHE A 328 5.44 -17.60 -7.03
C PHE A 328 6.33 -17.01 -5.93
N PHE A 329 5.90 -15.88 -5.35
CA PHE A 329 6.69 -15.21 -4.33
C PHE A 329 6.73 -16.02 -3.04
N ALA A 330 5.65 -16.69 -2.66
CA ALA A 330 5.66 -17.60 -1.51
C ALA A 330 6.73 -18.70 -1.68
N ARG A 331 6.85 -19.31 -2.86
CA ARG A 331 7.93 -20.29 -3.15
C ARG A 331 9.33 -19.68 -3.11
N LEU A 332 9.48 -18.46 -3.62
CA LEU A 332 10.73 -17.71 -3.50
C LEU A 332 11.09 -17.46 -2.02
N LEU A 333 10.11 -17.14 -1.18
CA LEU A 333 10.30 -16.93 0.26
C LEU A 333 10.61 -18.25 0.98
N GLU A 334 9.95 -19.35 0.62
CA GLU A 334 10.28 -20.72 1.08
C GLU A 334 11.73 -21.08 0.75
N PHE A 335 12.18 -20.80 -0.48
CA PHE A 335 13.58 -20.94 -0.88
C PHE A 335 14.50 -20.07 -0.01
N CYS A 336 14.11 -18.82 0.26
CA CYS A 336 14.89 -17.90 1.08
C CYS A 336 15.04 -18.38 2.52
N ILE A 337 14.10 -19.13 3.09
CA ILE A 337 14.20 -19.65 4.46
C ILE A 337 14.83 -21.04 4.54
N ALA A 338 14.94 -21.76 3.41
CA ALA A 338 15.63 -23.04 3.35
C ALA A 338 17.10 -22.90 3.78
N ARG A 339 17.59 -23.86 4.57
CA ARG A 339 18.98 -23.86 5.04
C ARG A 339 19.94 -24.18 3.89
N ASP A 340 21.11 -23.54 3.92
CA ASP A 340 22.29 -23.86 3.10
C ASP A 340 22.12 -23.85 1.57
N LYS A 341 21.02 -23.29 1.03
CA LYS A 341 20.89 -23.07 -0.42
C LYS A 341 21.66 -21.81 -0.83
N PRO A 342 22.64 -21.89 -1.76
CA PRO A 342 23.26 -20.71 -2.33
C PRO A 342 22.26 -19.95 -3.21
N VAL A 343 22.44 -18.64 -3.35
CA VAL A 343 21.66 -17.87 -4.32
C VAL A 343 22.00 -18.36 -5.73
N PRO A 344 21.01 -18.69 -6.57
CA PRO A 344 21.27 -19.14 -7.94
C PRO A 344 22.04 -18.12 -8.76
N GLU A 345 22.86 -18.59 -9.71
CA GLU A 345 23.67 -17.72 -10.58
C GLU A 345 22.87 -17.16 -11.77
N THR A 346 21.79 -17.82 -12.18
CA THR A 346 20.93 -17.40 -13.29
C THR A 346 19.46 -17.38 -12.88
N PHE A 347 18.65 -16.60 -13.60
CA PHE A 347 17.21 -16.54 -13.35
C PHE A 347 16.53 -17.88 -13.62
N ASP A 348 16.92 -18.61 -14.67
CA ASP A 348 16.40 -19.95 -14.94
C ASP A 348 16.71 -20.93 -13.79
N ALA A 349 17.90 -20.85 -13.21
CA ALA A 349 18.26 -21.66 -12.04
C ALA A 349 17.44 -21.29 -10.80
N LEU A 350 17.08 -20.00 -10.63
CA LEU A 350 16.12 -19.59 -9.61
C LEU A 350 14.74 -20.18 -9.86
N LEU A 351 14.23 -20.12 -11.09
CA LEU A 351 12.93 -20.68 -11.45
C LEU A 351 12.87 -22.18 -11.19
N LEU A 352 13.93 -22.93 -11.49
CA LEU A 352 14.02 -24.35 -11.15
C LEU A 352 14.00 -24.54 -9.62
N ALA A 353 14.84 -23.79 -8.90
CA ALA A 353 15.03 -23.97 -7.47
C ALA A 353 13.81 -23.63 -6.59
N ILE A 354 12.87 -22.83 -7.08
CA ILE A 354 11.60 -22.51 -6.39
C ILE A 354 10.44 -23.44 -6.81
N ASN A 355 10.62 -24.24 -7.87
CA ASN A 355 9.67 -25.26 -8.30
C ASN A 355 9.96 -26.64 -7.70
N ASP A 356 11.19 -26.88 -7.25
CA ASP A 356 11.63 -28.05 -6.48
C ASP A 356 11.26 -27.93 -4.99
#